data_AF-A0A813I3M1-F1
#
_entry.id   AF-A0A813I3M1-F1
#
_cell.length_a   1.000
_cell.length_b   1.000
_cell.length_c   1.000
_cell.angle_alpha   90.00
_cell.angle_beta   90.00
_cell.angle_gamma   90.00
#
_symmetry.space_group_name_H-M   'P 1'
#
loop_
_entity.id
_entity.type
_entity.pdbx_description
1 polymer ?
#
loop_
_entity_poly.entity_id
_entity_poly.type
_entity_poly.pdbx_seq_one_letter_code
_entity_poly.pdbx_strand_id
1 'polypeptide(L)'
;MYHAKRALPENWDVELMLRDRRGSKFVAKCRVEDKAVLKYFQRLLDSTFRKVVTRDRKGGNMPERLRLVKVTEVANNKLWISCMARQEAIRRELRTDGKGMMMVKADTNLSEIDTTADQDGSCFSGPALDPSVNEVILFHGTIDIAAAAAITTSDFWIYFASSTAGTPYGRGLYLAENCSKSDEYARPEKGGNRTLLVCRTTLGHPLYTDQVSPDPRKCEDACLKGPRHSVLGDRRKCRGTFREFVIFDEEQVCASHILSYRRVPAPAKPGIET
;
A
#
# COMPACT_ATOMS: atom_id res chain seq x y z
N MET A 1 4.76 31.58 -2.73
CA MET A 1 6.05 30.87 -2.60
C MET A 1 5.88 29.45 -3.13
N TYR A 2 6.36 29.16 -4.35
CA TYR A 2 5.84 28.05 -5.15
C TYR A 2 6.93 27.32 -5.96
N HIS A 3 8.01 26.88 -5.30
CA HIS A 3 9.08 26.12 -5.97
C HIS A 3 9.60 24.89 -5.21
N ALA A 4 9.22 24.66 -3.95
CA ALA A 4 9.84 23.60 -3.13
C ALA A 4 9.30 22.16 -3.33
N LYS A 5 8.23 21.93 -4.11
CA LYS A 5 7.52 20.63 -4.15
C LYS A 5 7.62 19.83 -5.46
N ARG A 6 8.55 20.18 -6.34
CA ARG A 6 8.94 19.33 -7.49
C ARG A 6 10.31 18.66 -7.31
N ALA A 7 10.94 18.82 -6.14
CA ALA A 7 12.16 18.12 -5.82
C ALA A 7 11.88 16.61 -5.75
N LEU A 8 12.74 15.83 -6.42
CA LEU A 8 12.80 14.39 -6.19
C LEU A 8 13.18 14.15 -4.73
N PRO A 9 12.78 13.02 -4.12
CA PRO A 9 13.26 12.64 -2.80
C PRO A 9 14.78 12.78 -2.68
N GLU A 10 15.26 13.40 -1.60
CA GLU A 10 16.68 13.71 -1.42
C GLU A 10 17.57 12.46 -1.43
N ASN A 11 17.00 11.31 -1.06
CA ASN A 11 17.69 10.03 -1.01
C ASN A 11 17.60 9.22 -2.33
N TRP A 12 17.04 9.78 -3.40
CA TRP A 12 17.04 9.10 -4.71
C TRP A 12 18.38 9.25 -5.41
N ASP A 13 18.96 8.13 -5.84
CA ASP A 13 20.13 8.10 -6.70
C ASP A 13 19.74 8.48 -8.14
N VAL A 14 19.76 9.79 -8.40
CA VAL A 14 19.44 10.36 -9.72
C VAL A 14 20.40 9.84 -10.80
N GLU A 15 21.65 9.54 -10.46
CA GLU A 15 22.63 9.03 -11.42
C GLU A 15 22.29 7.61 -11.86
N LEU A 16 21.90 6.74 -10.92
CA LEU A 16 21.42 5.40 -11.24
C LEU A 16 20.13 5.44 -12.07
N MET A 17 19.21 6.35 -11.75
CA MET A 17 17.99 6.56 -12.55
C MET A 17 18.30 6.97 -14.00
N LEU A 18 19.37 7.71 -14.22
CA LEU A 18 19.85 8.09 -15.56
C LEU A 18 20.57 6.94 -16.27
N ARG A 19 21.32 6.11 -15.54
CA ARG A 19 22.05 4.95 -16.08
C ARG A 19 21.12 3.82 -16.52
N ASP A 20 20.07 3.53 -15.75
CA ASP A 20 19.09 2.47 -16.06
C ASP A 20 17.98 2.91 -17.03
N ARG A 21 18.16 4.06 -17.68
CA ARG A 21 17.18 4.67 -18.59
C ARG A 21 16.82 3.74 -19.75
N ARG A 22 15.55 3.32 -19.80
CA ARG A 22 14.95 2.71 -21.01
C ARG A 22 13.99 3.70 -21.67
N GLY A 23 14.46 4.37 -22.71
CA GLY A 23 13.66 5.36 -23.45
C GLY A 23 13.46 6.67 -22.68
N SER A 24 12.21 7.13 -22.52
CA SER A 24 11.86 8.35 -21.77
C SER A 24 11.57 8.12 -20.27
N LYS A 25 11.66 6.86 -19.81
CA LYS A 25 11.30 6.48 -18.43
C LYS A 25 12.51 6.61 -17.50
N PHE A 26 12.41 7.44 -16.47
CA PHE A 26 13.40 7.56 -15.39
C PHE A 26 12.90 6.73 -14.19
N VAL A 27 13.19 5.44 -14.23
CA VAL A 27 12.79 4.47 -13.21
C VAL A 27 14.00 3.67 -12.78
N ALA A 28 14.33 3.70 -11.49
CA ALA A 28 15.31 2.81 -10.88
C ALA A 28 14.65 1.89 -9.86
N LYS A 29 15.19 0.68 -9.75
CA LYS A 29 14.76 -0.34 -8.78
C LYS A 29 15.98 -0.86 -8.04
N CYS A 30 16.21 -0.28 -6.87
CA CYS A 30 17.42 -0.54 -6.09
C CYS A 30 17.12 -1.60 -5.03
N ARG A 31 17.99 -2.60 -4.91
CA ARG A 31 17.94 -3.47 -3.74
C ARG A 31 18.35 -2.64 -2.52
N VAL A 32 17.54 -2.68 -1.47
CA VAL A 32 17.89 -2.08 -0.20
C VAL A 32 18.83 -3.02 0.56
N GLU A 33 20.01 -2.50 0.93
CA GLU A 33 21.01 -3.23 1.71
C GLU A 33 21.07 -2.77 3.17
N ASP A 34 20.52 -1.58 3.47
CA ASP A 34 20.47 -1.02 4.81
C ASP A 34 19.71 -1.93 5.79
N LYS A 35 20.40 -2.40 6.83
CA LYS A 35 19.86 -3.32 7.83
C LYS A 35 18.75 -2.70 8.68
N ALA A 36 18.81 -1.40 8.97
CA ALA A 36 17.77 -0.70 9.72
C ALA A 36 16.48 -0.65 8.91
N VAL A 37 16.58 -0.35 7.60
CA VAL A 37 15.43 -0.36 6.69
C VAL A 37 14.85 -1.78 6.54
N LEU A 38 15.70 -2.80 6.39
CA LEU A 38 15.24 -4.20 6.36
C LEU A 38 14.53 -4.61 7.67
N LYS A 39 15.07 -4.22 8.83
CA LYS A 39 14.44 -4.47 10.14
C LYS A 39 13.12 -3.72 10.28
N TYR A 40 13.03 -2.50 9.75
CA TYR A 40 11.79 -1.74 9.70
C TYR A 40 10.71 -2.47 8.90
N PHE A 41 11.00 -2.90 7.68
CA PHE A 41 10.01 -3.62 6.86
C PHE A 41 9.62 -4.97 7.47
N GLN A 42 10.55 -5.70 8.10
CA GLN A 42 10.18 -6.91 8.83
C GLN A 42 9.24 -6.61 10.01
N ARG A 43 9.52 -5.56 10.81
CA ARG A 43 8.61 -5.12 11.88
C ARG A 43 7.24 -4.72 11.35
N LEU A 44 7.20 -3.98 10.24
CA LEU A 44 5.95 -3.56 9.60
C LEU A 44 5.13 -4.77 9.14
N LEU A 45 5.77 -5.80 8.57
CA LEU A 45 5.09 -7.06 8.24
C LEU A 45 4.55 -7.75 9.51
N ASP A 46 5.37 -7.89 10.55
CA ASP A 46 4.97 -8.61 11.77
C ASP A 46 3.85 -7.88 12.53
N SER A 47 3.90 -6.54 12.66
CA SER A 47 2.91 -5.76 13.41
C SER A 47 1.56 -5.66 12.70
N THR A 48 1.56 -5.71 11.35
CA THR A 48 0.35 -5.61 10.55
C THR A 48 -0.22 -6.97 10.15
N PHE A 49 0.44 -8.07 10.55
CA PHE A 49 -0.03 -9.41 10.26
C PHE A 49 -1.17 -9.80 11.20
N ARG A 50 -2.36 -10.06 10.64
CA ARG A 50 -3.50 -10.57 11.39
C ARG A 50 -3.87 -11.98 10.92
N LYS A 51 -4.03 -12.91 11.87
CA LYS A 51 -4.42 -14.31 11.65
C LYS A 51 -5.91 -14.45 11.33
N VAL A 52 -6.35 -13.85 10.23
CA VAL A 52 -7.71 -13.92 9.72
C VAL A 52 -7.66 -14.43 8.28
N VAL A 53 -8.59 -15.34 7.94
CA VAL A 53 -8.75 -15.88 6.60
C VAL A 53 -10.06 -15.38 6.02
N THR A 54 -10.03 -14.85 4.80
CA THR A 54 -11.24 -14.52 4.05
C THR A 54 -11.44 -15.48 2.88
N ARG A 55 -12.58 -15.34 2.19
CA ARG A 55 -12.88 -16.09 0.96
C ARG A 55 -11.86 -15.86 -0.17
N ASP A 56 -11.10 -14.75 -0.11
CA ASP A 56 -10.17 -14.40 -1.18
C ASP A 56 -8.88 -15.23 -1.11
N ARG A 57 -8.56 -15.81 0.07
CA ARG A 57 -7.39 -16.69 0.22
C ARG A 57 -7.57 -17.99 -0.57
N LYS A 58 -6.81 -18.12 -1.64
CA LYS A 58 -6.79 -19.34 -2.45
C LYS A 58 -5.79 -20.36 -1.90
N GLY A 59 -6.30 -21.34 -1.16
CA GLY A 59 -5.57 -22.52 -0.73
C GLY A 59 -4.47 -22.30 0.31
N GLY A 60 -4.11 -23.37 1.02
CA GLY A 60 -3.05 -23.41 2.02
C GLY A 60 -3.47 -22.88 3.41
N ASN A 61 -2.77 -23.35 4.44
CA ASN A 61 -2.99 -22.92 5.81
C ASN A 61 -2.57 -21.45 6.01
N MET A 62 -3.22 -20.79 6.97
CA MET A 62 -2.80 -19.47 7.43
C MET A 62 -1.35 -19.56 7.95
N PRO A 63 -0.40 -18.78 7.42
CA PRO A 63 0.96 -18.80 7.93
C PRO A 63 1.03 -18.18 9.33
N GLU A 64 2.10 -18.51 10.06
CA GLU A 64 2.38 -17.92 11.37
C GLU A 64 2.71 -16.43 11.24
N ARG A 65 3.57 -16.12 10.25
CA ARG A 65 4.02 -14.77 9.91
C ARG A 65 4.60 -14.72 8.49
N LEU A 66 4.89 -13.52 8.03
CA LEU A 66 5.61 -13.27 6.77
C LEU A 66 7.07 -12.91 7.08
N ARG A 67 8.00 -13.74 6.60
CA ARG A 67 9.44 -13.48 6.74
C ARG A 67 9.95 -12.75 5.51
N LEU A 68 10.40 -11.51 5.70
CA LEU A 68 11.05 -10.71 4.69
C LEU A 68 12.29 -11.41 4.14
N VAL A 69 12.48 -11.36 2.83
CA VAL A 69 13.63 -11.89 2.11
C VAL A 69 14.41 -10.77 1.43
N LYS A 70 13.70 -9.84 0.77
CA LYS A 70 14.31 -8.74 0.03
C LYS A 70 13.37 -7.54 0.02
N VAL A 71 13.96 -6.34 0.08
CA VAL A 71 13.29 -5.07 -0.21
C VAL A 71 13.91 -4.48 -1.46
N THR A 72 13.07 -4.00 -2.36
CA THR A 72 13.49 -3.21 -3.52
C THR A 72 12.79 -1.85 -3.45
N GLU A 73 13.57 -0.78 -3.36
CA GLU A 73 13.07 0.58 -3.48
C GLU A 73 12.75 0.89 -4.95
N VAL A 74 11.67 1.62 -5.17
CA VAL A 74 11.22 2.05 -6.48
C VAL A 74 11.34 3.57 -6.56
N ALA A 75 12.31 4.04 -7.34
CA ALA A 75 12.42 5.44 -7.70
C ALA A 75 11.80 5.63 -9.09
N ASN A 76 10.59 6.17 -9.16
CA ASN A 76 9.89 6.44 -10.43
C ASN A 76 9.44 7.89 -10.48
N ASN A 77 10.16 8.71 -11.26
CA ASN A 77 9.96 10.16 -11.28
C ASN A 77 8.54 10.57 -11.71
N LYS A 78 8.00 9.91 -12.74
CA LYS A 78 6.70 10.26 -13.31
C LYS A 78 5.60 9.96 -12.29
N LEU A 79 5.63 8.77 -11.70
CA LEU A 79 4.65 8.37 -10.68
C LEU A 79 4.73 9.28 -9.46
N TRP A 80 5.95 9.62 -9.02
CA TRP A 80 6.14 10.53 -7.90
C TRP A 80 5.57 11.91 -8.16
N ILE A 81 5.86 12.50 -9.33
CA ILE A 81 5.36 13.83 -9.69
C ILE A 81 3.82 13.83 -9.79
N SER A 82 3.23 12.83 -10.44
CA SER A 82 1.76 12.68 -10.50
C SER A 82 1.17 12.55 -9.10
N CYS A 83 1.76 11.72 -8.24
CA CYS A 83 1.29 11.53 -6.86
C CYS A 83 1.35 12.82 -6.03
N MET A 84 2.45 13.55 -6.10
CA MET A 84 2.59 14.80 -5.36
C MET A 84 1.66 15.89 -5.90
N ALA A 85 1.44 15.93 -7.22
CA ALA A 85 0.49 16.86 -7.84
C ALA A 85 -0.94 16.56 -7.40
N ARG A 86 -1.37 15.29 -7.42
CA ARG A 86 -2.72 14.90 -6.98
C ARG A 86 -2.92 15.10 -5.48
N GLN A 87 -1.91 14.80 -4.67
CA GLN A 87 -1.94 15.09 -3.23
C GLN A 87 -2.19 16.57 -2.94
N GLU A 88 -1.51 17.46 -3.67
CA GLU A 88 -1.70 18.91 -3.54
C GLU A 88 -3.06 19.39 -4.07
N ALA A 89 -3.60 18.76 -5.12
CA ALA A 89 -4.98 19.03 -5.57
C ALA A 89 -5.99 18.68 -4.46
N ILE A 90 -5.89 17.48 -3.88
CA ILE A 90 -6.73 17.04 -2.75
C ILE A 90 -6.58 17.99 -1.55
N ARG A 91 -5.37 18.46 -1.25
CA ARG A 91 -5.12 19.43 -0.17
C ARG A 91 -5.91 20.73 -0.37
N ARG A 92 -6.05 21.20 -1.62
CA ARG A 92 -6.85 22.40 -1.93
C ARG A 92 -8.34 22.11 -1.85
N GLU A 93 -8.79 20.98 -2.40
CA GLU A 93 -10.18 20.53 -2.33
C GLU A 93 -10.66 20.46 -0.86
N LEU A 94 -9.86 19.88 0.03
CA LEU A 94 -10.15 19.80 1.47
C LEU A 94 -10.23 21.17 2.16
N ARG A 95 -9.37 22.12 1.76
CA ARG A 95 -9.41 23.50 2.29
C ARG A 95 -10.68 24.24 1.86
N THR A 96 -11.19 23.93 0.66
CA THR A 96 -12.39 24.57 0.11
C THR A 96 -13.70 24.00 0.66
N ASP A 97 -13.81 22.68 0.88
CA ASP A 97 -15.06 22.08 1.40
C ASP A 97 -15.37 22.55 2.83
N GLY A 98 -14.36 22.97 3.61
CA GLY A 98 -14.51 23.56 4.95
C GLY A 98 -15.09 22.60 6.00
N LYS A 99 -15.45 21.38 5.61
CA LYS A 99 -15.95 20.32 6.48
C LYS A 99 -14.79 19.57 7.11
N GLY A 100 -15.00 19.13 8.35
CA GLY A 100 -14.06 18.25 9.04
C GLY A 100 -13.88 16.93 8.28
N MET A 101 -12.63 16.61 7.95
CA MET A 101 -12.25 15.33 7.38
C MET A 101 -12.05 14.30 8.50
N MET A 102 -12.60 13.09 8.33
CA MET A 102 -12.25 11.97 9.21
C MET A 102 -10.76 11.67 9.08
N MET A 103 -10.04 11.71 10.20
CA MET A 103 -8.64 11.29 10.24
C MET A 103 -8.54 9.77 10.26
N VAL A 104 -7.72 9.21 9.36
CA VAL A 104 -7.51 7.77 9.27
C VAL A 104 -6.24 7.39 10.03
N LYS A 105 -6.40 6.54 11.06
CA LYS A 105 -5.27 5.85 11.70
C LYS A 105 -5.12 4.46 11.06
N ALA A 106 -4.14 4.32 10.18
CA ALA A 106 -3.80 3.02 9.58
C ALA A 106 -2.88 2.22 10.52
N ASP A 107 -3.04 0.89 10.57
CA ASP A 107 -2.20 -0.01 11.39
C ASP A 107 -0.71 0.03 10.95
N THR A 108 -0.43 0.54 9.75
CA THR A 108 0.91 0.77 9.19
C THR A 108 1.59 2.02 9.73
N ASN A 109 0.84 2.94 10.36
CA ASN A 109 1.41 4.10 11.02
C ASN A 109 2.06 3.63 12.34
N LEU A 110 3.34 3.23 12.26
CA LEU A 110 4.14 2.77 13.40
C LEU A 110 4.51 3.92 14.37
N SER A 111 3.59 4.84 14.63
CA SER A 111 3.86 6.07 15.38
C SER A 111 4.16 5.88 16.87
N GLU A 112 4.14 4.66 17.41
CA GLU A 112 4.22 4.42 18.87
C GLU A 112 4.99 3.14 19.28
N ILE A 113 5.81 2.55 18.42
CA ILE A 113 6.64 1.38 18.79
C ILE A 113 8.11 1.78 18.88
N ASP A 114 8.45 2.31 20.05
CA ASP A 114 9.80 2.36 20.63
C ASP A 114 10.87 3.04 19.75
N THR A 115 10.76 4.37 19.63
CA THR A 115 11.79 5.27 19.07
C THR A 115 12.95 5.46 20.06
N THR A 116 13.57 4.36 20.49
CA THR A 116 14.92 4.40 21.07
C THR A 116 16.00 4.19 20.00
N ALA A 117 15.61 3.99 18.73
CA ALA A 117 16.52 3.98 17.59
C ALA A 117 16.05 4.96 16.51
N ASP A 118 16.87 6.00 16.33
CA ASP A 118 17.02 6.87 15.16
C ASP A 118 16.03 8.03 15.02
N GLN A 119 16.47 9.18 15.53
CA GLN A 119 15.84 10.50 15.48
C GLN A 119 15.82 11.18 14.10
N ASP A 120 16.29 10.57 13.01
CA ASP A 120 16.42 11.30 11.72
C ASP A 120 16.07 10.52 10.43
N GLY A 121 15.61 9.26 10.51
CA GLY A 121 15.49 8.41 9.31
C GLY A 121 14.08 7.89 9.05
N SER A 122 13.29 8.57 8.23
CA SER A 122 12.15 7.91 7.57
C SER A 122 12.71 6.75 6.74
N CYS A 123 12.38 5.51 7.10
CA CYS A 123 12.72 4.31 6.30
C CYS A 123 12.02 4.29 4.92
N PHE A 124 11.17 5.28 4.66
CA PHE A 124 10.60 5.57 3.36
C PHE A 124 11.26 6.79 2.74
N SER A 125 11.63 6.65 1.48
CA SER A 125 12.13 7.73 0.65
C SER A 125 11.10 8.86 0.51
N GLY A 126 11.60 10.09 0.57
CA GLY A 126 10.81 11.32 0.44
C GLY A 126 10.38 11.92 1.78
N PRO A 127 9.52 12.96 1.76
CA PRO A 127 9.09 13.66 2.96
C PRO A 127 8.28 12.75 3.88
N ALA A 128 8.14 13.14 5.15
CA ALA A 128 7.20 12.52 6.08
C ALA A 128 5.78 12.48 5.48
N LEU A 129 4.98 11.51 5.92
CA LEU A 129 3.58 11.40 5.50
C LEU A 129 2.81 12.66 5.93
N ASP A 130 1.99 13.21 5.03
CA ASP A 130 1.18 14.38 5.33
C ASP A 130 -0.20 13.99 5.93
N PRO A 131 -0.41 14.19 7.24
CA PRO A 131 -1.69 13.89 7.86
C PRO A 131 -2.82 14.80 7.37
N SER A 132 -2.54 16.02 6.88
CA SER A 132 -3.57 16.98 6.44
C SER A 132 -4.38 16.50 5.23
N VAL A 133 -3.90 15.46 4.55
CA VAL A 133 -4.55 14.81 3.40
C VAL A 133 -4.79 13.32 3.63
N ASN A 134 -4.69 12.84 4.87
CA ASN A 134 -4.70 11.41 5.21
C ASN A 134 -3.70 10.61 4.35
N GLU A 135 -2.45 11.06 4.23
CA GLU A 135 -1.40 10.25 3.62
C GLU A 135 -1.02 9.10 4.56
N VAL A 136 -1.09 7.87 4.06
CA VAL A 136 -0.81 6.64 4.82
C VAL A 136 0.02 5.67 4.00
N ILE A 137 0.61 4.68 4.69
CA ILE A 137 1.24 3.53 4.04
C ILE A 137 0.21 2.40 3.92
N LEU A 138 0.10 1.77 2.77
CA LEU A 138 -0.76 0.60 2.59
C LEU A 138 -0.05 -0.47 1.75
N PHE A 139 -0.54 -1.71 1.84
CA PHE A 139 -0.07 -2.83 1.04
C PHE A 139 -0.97 -3.09 -0.14
N HIS A 140 -0.37 -3.39 -1.29
CA HIS A 140 -1.08 -3.99 -2.42
C HIS A 140 -0.60 -5.43 -2.65
N GLY A 141 -1.55 -6.36 -2.73
CA GLY A 141 -1.31 -7.74 -3.09
C GLY A 141 -1.26 -7.90 -4.61
N THR A 142 -0.22 -8.53 -5.13
CA THR A 142 -0.08 -8.79 -6.56
C THR A 142 0.30 -10.24 -6.81
N ILE A 143 0.04 -10.75 -8.02
CA ILE A 143 0.20 -12.18 -8.33
C ILE A 143 1.65 -12.65 -8.21
N ASP A 144 2.61 -11.87 -8.69
CA ASP A 144 4.02 -12.20 -8.76
C ASP A 144 4.90 -10.95 -8.94
N ILE A 145 6.22 -11.15 -8.93
CA ILE A 145 7.21 -10.09 -9.14
C ILE A 145 7.11 -9.40 -10.50
N ALA A 146 6.62 -10.08 -11.55
CA ALA A 146 6.50 -9.49 -12.88
C ALA A 146 5.35 -8.47 -12.91
N ALA A 147 4.22 -8.80 -12.30
CA ALA A 147 3.11 -7.88 -12.09
C ALA A 147 3.53 -6.69 -11.20
N ALA A 148 4.26 -6.95 -10.10
CA ALA A 148 4.85 -5.89 -9.27
C ALA A 148 5.76 -4.96 -10.09
N ALA A 149 6.64 -5.54 -10.92
CA ALA A 149 7.56 -4.80 -11.76
C ALA A 149 6.82 -3.95 -12.82
N ALA A 150 5.73 -4.47 -13.40
CA ALA A 150 4.90 -3.75 -14.36
C ALA A 150 4.24 -2.52 -13.73
N ILE A 151 3.54 -2.71 -12.59
CA ILE A 151 2.90 -1.63 -11.82
C ILE A 151 3.90 -0.54 -11.48
N THR A 152 5.05 -0.91 -10.91
CA THR A 152 6.08 0.04 -10.49
C THR A 152 6.79 0.75 -11.64
N THR A 153 6.62 0.29 -12.88
CA THR A 153 7.20 0.93 -14.08
C THR A 153 6.19 1.82 -14.80
N SER A 154 4.93 1.41 -14.86
CA SER A 154 3.91 1.96 -15.77
C SER A 154 2.63 2.42 -15.07
N ASP A 155 2.67 2.51 -13.74
CA ASP A 155 1.55 2.77 -12.83
C ASP A 155 0.57 1.60 -12.64
N PHE A 156 -0.30 1.73 -11.63
CA PHE A 156 -1.51 0.94 -11.51
C PHE A 156 -2.44 1.24 -12.68
N TRP A 157 -3.10 0.21 -13.20
CA TRP A 157 -4.14 0.37 -14.21
C TRP A 157 -5.46 -0.03 -13.56
N ILE A 158 -6.25 0.95 -13.11
CA ILE A 158 -7.50 0.71 -12.38
C ILE A 158 -8.47 -0.18 -13.17
N TYR A 159 -8.47 -0.07 -14.51
CA TYR A 159 -9.27 -0.91 -15.40
C TYR A 159 -9.01 -2.43 -15.22
N PHE A 160 -7.79 -2.84 -14.87
CA PHE A 160 -7.44 -4.24 -14.65
C PHE A 160 -7.57 -4.70 -13.19
N ALA A 161 -7.61 -3.77 -12.23
CA ALA A 161 -7.70 -4.04 -10.79
C ALA A 161 -9.00 -4.74 -10.35
N SER A 162 -9.99 -4.85 -11.25
CA SER A 162 -11.32 -5.42 -10.99
C SER A 162 -11.53 -6.88 -11.40
N SER A 163 -10.50 -7.56 -11.95
CA SER A 163 -10.70 -8.78 -12.74
C SER A 163 -10.70 -10.12 -11.97
N THR A 164 -10.40 -10.15 -10.67
CA THR A 164 -10.09 -11.44 -9.99
C THR A 164 -10.78 -11.74 -8.67
N ALA A 165 -11.43 -10.77 -8.01
CA ALA A 165 -12.18 -10.97 -6.76
C ALA A 165 -13.32 -9.96 -6.65
N GLY A 166 -14.37 -10.29 -5.90
CA GLY A 166 -15.55 -9.44 -5.76
C GLY A 166 -15.16 -8.03 -5.31
N THR A 167 -15.71 -7.01 -5.96
CA THR A 167 -15.42 -5.59 -5.74
C THR A 167 -16.52 -4.94 -4.89
N PRO A 168 -16.58 -5.21 -3.56
CA PRO A 168 -17.69 -4.76 -2.72
C PRO A 168 -17.86 -3.25 -2.70
N TYR A 169 -16.81 -2.48 -2.93
CA TYR A 169 -16.84 -1.02 -2.93
C TYR A 169 -16.70 -0.42 -4.34
N GLY A 170 -16.86 -1.24 -5.38
CA GLY A 170 -16.74 -0.80 -6.77
C GLY A 170 -15.38 -1.07 -7.40
N ARG A 171 -15.26 -0.74 -8.68
CA ARG A 171 -14.07 -0.93 -9.52
C ARG A 171 -13.04 0.16 -9.23
N GLY A 172 -12.23 -0.08 -8.20
CA GLY A 172 -11.08 0.74 -7.86
C GLY A 172 -9.86 -0.13 -7.55
N LEU A 173 -8.75 0.53 -7.20
CA LEU A 173 -7.55 -0.09 -6.67
C LEU A 173 -7.73 -0.42 -5.18
N TYR A 174 -7.65 -1.70 -4.84
CA TYR A 174 -7.78 -2.19 -3.46
C TYR A 174 -6.40 -2.26 -2.79
N LEU A 175 -6.34 -1.68 -1.60
CA LEU A 175 -5.19 -1.65 -0.71
C LEU A 175 -5.63 -2.08 0.71
N ALA A 176 -4.68 -2.55 1.52
CA ALA A 176 -4.96 -2.93 2.90
C ALA A 176 -3.83 -2.48 3.83
N GLU A 177 -4.18 -2.14 5.06
CA GLU A 177 -3.21 -1.84 6.11
C GLU A 177 -2.58 -3.11 6.71
N ASN A 178 -3.28 -4.25 6.60
CA ASN A 178 -2.78 -5.52 7.12
C ASN A 178 -2.12 -6.32 5.99
N CYS A 179 -0.83 -6.63 6.13
CA CYS A 179 -0.09 -7.37 5.11
C CYS A 179 -0.69 -8.77 4.84
N SER A 180 -1.34 -9.38 5.84
CA SER A 180 -1.99 -10.69 5.69
C SER A 180 -3.22 -10.67 4.78
N LYS A 181 -3.88 -9.51 4.60
CA LYS A 181 -4.96 -9.35 3.61
C LYS A 181 -4.40 -9.32 2.20
N SER A 182 -3.37 -8.51 1.97
CA SER A 182 -2.71 -8.41 0.67
C SER A 182 -2.01 -9.72 0.28
N ASP A 183 -1.50 -10.50 1.25
CA ASP A 183 -0.96 -11.86 1.05
C ASP A 183 -1.98 -12.84 0.45
N GLU A 184 -3.30 -12.64 0.64
CA GLU A 184 -4.32 -13.53 0.05
C GLU A 184 -4.28 -13.55 -1.47
N TYR A 185 -3.77 -12.47 -2.08
CA TYR A 185 -3.63 -12.32 -3.54
C TYR A 185 -2.28 -12.76 -4.08
N ALA A 186 -1.28 -12.94 -3.21
CA ALA A 186 0.09 -13.27 -3.60
C ALA A 186 0.25 -14.76 -3.92
N ARG A 187 0.79 -15.06 -5.10
CA ARG A 187 1.10 -16.44 -5.51
C ARG A 187 2.58 -16.74 -5.28
N PRO A 188 2.94 -17.99 -4.93
CA PRO A 188 4.33 -18.37 -4.81
C PRO A 188 5.03 -18.34 -6.17
N GLU A 189 6.16 -17.66 -6.23
CA GLU A 189 7.13 -17.72 -7.33
C GLU A 189 7.99 -18.98 -7.23
N LYS A 190 8.85 -19.20 -8.25
CA LYS A 190 9.86 -20.26 -8.21
C LYS A 190 10.74 -20.09 -6.97
N GLY A 191 10.80 -21.12 -6.12
CA GLY A 191 11.50 -21.07 -4.83
C GLY A 191 10.65 -20.62 -3.62
N GLY A 192 9.34 -20.44 -3.82
CA GLY A 192 8.36 -20.24 -2.74
C GLY A 192 8.27 -18.80 -2.19
N ASN A 193 9.03 -17.88 -2.78
CA ASN A 193 8.93 -16.45 -2.48
C ASN A 193 7.59 -15.90 -2.97
N ARG A 194 7.11 -14.84 -2.34
CA ARG A 194 5.92 -14.08 -2.72
C ARG A 194 6.25 -12.60 -2.73
N THR A 195 5.38 -11.83 -3.35
CA THR A 195 5.60 -10.38 -3.52
C THR A 195 4.41 -9.57 -3.00
N LEU A 196 4.71 -8.46 -2.32
CA LEU A 196 3.79 -7.39 -1.95
C LEU A 196 4.38 -6.05 -2.41
N LEU A 197 3.52 -5.10 -2.73
CA LEU A 197 3.93 -3.70 -2.85
C LEU A 197 3.61 -2.95 -1.57
N VAL A 198 4.45 -1.97 -1.24
CA VAL A 198 4.18 -0.95 -0.24
C VAL A 198 3.93 0.36 -0.96
N CYS A 199 2.83 1.00 -0.63
CA CYS A 199 2.31 2.17 -1.32
C CYS A 199 2.18 3.34 -0.34
N ARG A 200 2.70 4.51 -0.73
CA ARG A 200 2.27 5.79 -0.14
C ARG A 200 0.95 6.17 -0.79
N THR A 201 -0.08 6.39 0.01
CA THR A 201 -1.45 6.59 -0.48
C THR A 201 -2.07 7.80 0.16
N THR A 202 -2.55 8.73 -0.67
CA THR A 202 -3.34 9.88 -0.22
C THR A 202 -4.81 9.50 -0.17
N LEU A 203 -5.40 9.40 1.02
CA LEU A 203 -6.81 9.03 1.15
C LEU A 203 -7.78 10.21 1.02
N GLY A 204 -7.30 11.44 1.23
CA GLY A 204 -8.13 12.63 1.22
C GLY A 204 -9.32 12.50 2.16
N HIS A 205 -10.54 12.80 1.69
CA HIS A 205 -11.77 12.64 2.45
C HIS A 205 -12.40 11.28 2.14
N PRO A 206 -12.15 10.24 2.96
CA PRO A 206 -12.70 8.91 2.70
C PRO A 206 -14.22 8.89 2.90
N LEU A 207 -14.91 8.09 2.10
CA LEU A 207 -16.22 7.54 2.43
C LEU A 207 -16.01 6.36 3.39
N TYR A 208 -16.37 6.52 4.65
CA TYR A 208 -16.40 5.41 5.60
C TYR A 208 -17.64 4.56 5.40
N THR A 209 -17.49 3.23 5.42
CA THR A 209 -18.61 2.29 5.45
C THR A 209 -18.25 1.03 6.22
N ASP A 210 -19.09 0.66 7.18
CA ASP A 210 -19.08 -0.63 7.89
C ASP A 210 -20.31 -1.48 7.50
N GLN A 211 -20.93 -1.19 6.35
CA GLN A 211 -22.04 -1.99 5.86
C GLN A 211 -21.55 -3.39 5.50
N VAL A 212 -22.35 -4.39 5.84
CA VAL A 212 -22.09 -5.80 5.49
C VAL A 212 -22.13 -6.03 3.98
N SER A 213 -23.04 -5.33 3.29
CA SER A 213 -23.29 -5.37 1.85
C SER A 213 -23.44 -3.94 1.32
N PRO A 214 -22.35 -3.18 1.18
CA PRO A 214 -22.38 -1.83 0.61
C PRO A 214 -22.80 -1.88 -0.87
N ASP A 215 -23.35 -0.77 -1.37
CA ASP A 215 -23.65 -0.59 -2.79
C ASP A 215 -22.38 -0.12 -3.53
N PRO A 216 -21.80 -0.95 -4.42
CA PRO A 216 -20.57 -0.61 -5.13
C PRO A 216 -20.69 0.66 -5.99
N ARG A 217 -21.88 0.91 -6.58
CA ARG A 217 -22.09 2.08 -7.44
C ARG A 217 -22.15 3.36 -6.62
N LYS A 218 -22.74 3.32 -5.43
CA LYS A 218 -22.72 4.48 -4.52
C LYS A 218 -21.31 4.80 -4.04
N CYS A 219 -20.49 3.78 -3.80
CA CYS A 219 -19.08 3.96 -3.50
C CYS A 219 -18.32 4.63 -4.66
N GLU A 220 -18.49 4.11 -5.90
CA GLU A 220 -17.91 4.71 -7.11
C GLU A 220 -18.37 6.16 -7.30
N ASP A 221 -19.68 6.41 -7.27
CA ASP A 221 -20.26 7.74 -7.50
C ASP A 221 -19.83 8.76 -6.43
N ALA A 222 -19.71 8.34 -5.17
CA ALA A 222 -19.23 9.22 -4.10
C ALA A 222 -17.80 9.73 -4.34
N CYS A 223 -16.96 8.93 -5.01
CA CYS A 223 -15.57 9.28 -5.30
C CYS A 223 -15.35 9.92 -6.68
N LEU A 224 -16.06 9.46 -7.70
CA LEU A 224 -15.87 9.92 -9.08
C LEU A 224 -16.71 11.16 -9.42
N LYS A 225 -17.83 11.36 -8.72
CA LYS A 225 -18.77 12.47 -8.95
C LYS A 225 -19.05 13.29 -7.69
N GLY A 226 -18.83 12.69 -6.53
CA GLY A 226 -19.03 13.29 -5.22
C GLY A 226 -17.75 13.90 -4.63
N PRO A 227 -17.82 14.35 -3.37
CA PRO A 227 -16.72 15.04 -2.69
C PRO A 227 -15.74 14.10 -1.97
N ARG A 228 -15.83 12.77 -2.20
CA ARG A 228 -14.99 11.79 -1.51
C ARG A 228 -13.77 11.49 -2.37
N HIS A 229 -12.63 11.22 -1.73
CA HIS A 229 -11.38 10.92 -2.47
C HIS A 229 -11.01 9.43 -2.41
N SER A 230 -11.63 8.67 -1.51
CA SER A 230 -11.40 7.22 -1.37
C SER A 230 -12.56 6.56 -0.63
N VAL A 231 -12.57 5.24 -0.56
CA VAL A 231 -13.47 4.48 0.33
C VAL A 231 -12.66 3.76 1.40
N LEU A 232 -13.09 3.89 2.65
CA LEU A 232 -12.63 3.08 3.78
C LEU A 232 -13.73 2.06 4.13
N GLY A 233 -13.53 0.83 3.66
CA GLY A 233 -14.40 -0.30 3.93
C GLY A 233 -14.01 -1.03 5.21
N ASP A 234 -14.76 -0.83 6.29
CA ASP A 234 -14.46 -1.37 7.62
C ASP A 234 -15.06 -2.77 7.85
N ARG A 235 -14.55 -3.77 7.12
CA ARG A 235 -14.94 -5.17 7.33
C ARG A 235 -14.36 -5.76 8.62
N ARG A 236 -13.42 -5.07 9.26
CA ARG A 236 -13.00 -5.39 10.63
C ARG A 236 -14.18 -5.22 11.58
N LYS A 237 -14.90 -4.11 11.50
CA LYS A 237 -16.09 -3.86 12.34
C LYS A 237 -17.27 -4.75 11.98
N CYS A 238 -17.59 -4.92 10.70
CA CYS A 238 -18.84 -5.61 10.30
C CYS A 238 -18.72 -7.13 10.11
N ARG A 239 -17.50 -7.65 9.92
CA ARG A 239 -17.24 -9.09 9.69
C ARG A 239 -16.09 -9.65 10.52
N GLY A 240 -15.43 -8.86 11.37
CA GLY A 240 -14.24 -9.30 12.12
C GLY A 240 -12.99 -9.49 11.27
N THR A 241 -12.98 -8.98 10.02
CA THR A 241 -11.88 -9.20 9.07
C THR A 241 -10.94 -7.99 8.98
N PHE A 242 -10.80 -7.41 7.78
CA PHE A 242 -9.80 -6.39 7.45
C PHE A 242 -10.48 -5.09 7.07
N ARG A 243 -9.81 -3.95 7.31
CA ARG A 243 -10.18 -2.72 6.63
C ARG A 243 -9.55 -2.72 5.24
N GLU A 244 -10.32 -2.33 4.25
CA GLU A 244 -9.90 -2.23 2.86
C GLU A 244 -10.05 -0.78 2.40
N PHE A 245 -9.07 -0.31 1.65
CA PHE A 245 -9.00 1.06 1.15
C PHE A 245 -9.10 1.01 -0.36
N VAL A 246 -10.10 1.68 -0.92
CA VAL A 246 -10.36 1.65 -2.36
C VAL A 246 -10.15 3.03 -2.95
N ILE A 247 -9.29 3.08 -3.95
CA ILE A 247 -8.85 4.30 -4.64
C ILE A 247 -9.36 4.26 -6.08
N PHE A 248 -9.89 5.38 -6.57
CA PHE A 248 -10.48 5.48 -7.91
C PHE A 248 -9.67 6.38 -8.85
N ASP A 249 -8.58 6.95 -8.36
CA ASP A 249 -7.61 7.74 -9.11
C ASP A 249 -6.21 7.21 -8.78
N GLU A 250 -5.55 6.62 -9.77
CA GLU A 250 -4.23 5.99 -9.63
C GLU A 250 -3.15 6.99 -9.21
N GLU A 251 -3.32 8.27 -9.52
CA GLU A 251 -2.41 9.33 -9.08
C GLU A 251 -2.48 9.55 -7.55
N GLN A 252 -3.39 8.93 -6.81
CA GLN A 252 -3.36 8.96 -5.33
C GLN A 252 -2.39 7.95 -4.72
N VAL A 253 -1.77 7.06 -5.52
CA VAL A 253 -0.98 5.91 -5.02
C VAL A 253 0.41 5.86 -5.63
N CYS A 254 1.43 6.03 -4.79
CA CYS A 254 2.82 5.83 -5.18
C CYS A 254 3.34 4.48 -4.65
N ALA A 255 3.56 3.50 -5.53
CA ALA A 255 4.21 2.23 -5.16
C ALA A 255 5.71 2.46 -4.92
N SER A 256 6.10 2.61 -3.65
CA SER A 256 7.46 3.01 -3.26
C SER A 256 8.41 1.84 -3.06
N HIS A 257 7.90 0.66 -2.68
CA HIS A 257 8.74 -0.51 -2.43
C HIS A 257 8.09 -1.81 -2.90
N ILE A 258 8.93 -2.77 -3.28
CA ILE A 258 8.57 -4.16 -3.55
C ILE A 258 9.19 -5.03 -2.45
N LEU A 259 8.34 -5.78 -1.74
CA LEU A 259 8.77 -6.73 -0.71
C LEU A 259 8.70 -8.14 -1.27
N SER A 260 9.82 -8.84 -1.27
CA SER A 260 9.85 -10.29 -1.45
C SER A 260 9.92 -10.95 -0.08
N TYR A 261 9.05 -11.93 0.17
CA TYR A 261 8.93 -12.60 1.47
C TYR A 261 8.60 -14.09 1.30
N ARG A 262 8.71 -14.84 2.39
CA ARG A 262 8.23 -16.22 2.51
C ARG A 262 7.19 -16.32 3.62
N ARG A 263 6.19 -17.17 3.40
CA ARG A 263 5.27 -17.61 4.46
C ARG A 263 6.03 -18.54 5.41
N VAL A 264 6.00 -18.24 6.71
CA VAL A 264 6.46 -19.17 7.74
C VAL A 264 5.27 -20.05 8.11
N PRO A 265 5.37 -21.39 7.99
CA PRO A 265 4.28 -22.28 8.38
C PRO A 265 3.88 -22.09 9.84
N ALA A 266 2.59 -22.24 10.15
CA ALA A 266 2.15 -22.42 11.53
C ALA A 266 2.81 -23.67 12.13
N PRO A 267 3.16 -23.66 13.43
CA PRO A 267 3.61 -24.88 14.11
C PRO A 267 2.53 -25.96 13.96
N ALA A 268 2.96 -27.22 13.79
CA ALA A 268 2.05 -28.34 13.81
C ALA A 268 1.27 -28.32 15.14
N LYS A 269 -0.05 -28.47 15.08
CA LYS A 269 -0.82 -28.69 16.31
C LYS A 269 -0.27 -29.97 16.96
N PRO A 270 0.02 -29.98 18.27
CA PRO A 270 0.38 -31.22 18.94
C PRO A 270 -0.71 -32.25 18.63
N GLY A 271 -0.31 -33.40 18.10
CA GLY A 271 -1.24 -34.46 17.77
C GLY A 271 -2.00 -34.85 19.02
N ILE A 272 -3.32 -34.91 18.93
CA ILE A 272 -4.08 -35.77 19.83
C ILE A 272 -3.66 -37.18 19.41
N GLU A 273 -2.78 -37.80 20.19
CA GLU A 273 -2.55 -39.24 20.10
C GLU A 273 -3.91 -39.91 20.28
N THR A 274 -4.41 -40.53 19.22
CA THR A 274 -5.55 -41.46 19.25
C THR A 274 -5.06 -42.85 19.59
#